data_AF-A0A927TD51-F1
#
_entry.id   AF-A0A927TD51-F1
#
_cell.length_a   1.000
_cell.length_b   1.000
_cell.length_c   1.000
_cell.angle_alpha   90.00
_cell.angle_beta   90.00
_cell.angle_gamma   90.00
#
_symmetry.space_group_name_H-M   'P 1'
#
loop_
_entity.id
_entity.type
_entity.pdbx_description
1 polymer ?
#
loop_
_entity_poly.entity_id
_entity_poly.type
_entity_poly.pdbx_seq_one_letter_code
_entity_poly.pdbx_strand_id
1 'polypeptide(L)'
;MKCPNCGQEIADGSKFCIFCGTVVEEKKPEPIVEPAPEPVAEPAPEVEAPKMQKKEVCSNCGQELAPGAVFCTNCGTKKGAAPAPAPAPEPKKAVCANCGAELKPGMKFCTNCGTKVGEAAPAAPKTVPTPPPAAPKAAPKPAPAPAPQPAPAPAPQKPAKAPKPPKAPKAPKAPKQPKEKKGKGGLIFLIILLILVLLVGGGYFYLSQVQGVDPIEYVTGFFQKDKNADTEDADKEEDKEEKKDATEASESQEAGEVDLDELFKDTDASYEEAKKLYDEQSYTEAIDKAKAALEEYTKLAADNEVKEGAKERVQNAYKVYTDSIMAYSAIIEPQNIGAVGYETMAGYTADADALTESLKADYEIDSANYELYSQGLVNRYRDKYIAAINDITNREQWSRDEAWSWAEEAYSIQKDGKLVMFDESQLDDPLRLRYVYCLAWITTKRCETGVADGSMTAADAANAIASILAETDYNPLLIQEYINYAAAAGMDTSNAQSAYNDVVNALKTYQNLSIVTTGVNSGTSVDLRHFWYFNDLDGEDQYKVDIHNGTTKETREWIRTNVAKWFAQ
;
A
#
# COMPACT_ATOMS: atom_id res chain seq x y z
N MET A 1 17.89 11.13 20.51
CA MET A 1 17.76 9.74 21.04
C MET A 1 17.49 8.76 19.91
N LYS A 2 17.58 7.44 20.10
CA LYS A 2 17.19 6.46 19.06
C LYS A 2 15.78 5.94 19.34
N CYS A 3 14.97 5.81 18.28
CA CYS A 3 13.64 5.21 18.40
C CYS A 3 13.78 3.75 18.86
N PRO A 4 13.06 3.32 19.92
CA PRO A 4 13.13 1.94 20.42
C PRO A 4 12.50 0.91 19.47
N ASN A 5 11.71 1.35 18.48
CA ASN A 5 11.08 0.47 17.51
C ASN A 5 11.89 0.33 16.20
N CYS A 6 12.16 1.44 15.50
CA CYS A 6 12.85 1.38 14.20
C CYS A 6 14.36 1.68 14.25
N GLY A 7 14.91 2.06 15.41
CA GLY A 7 16.35 2.32 15.58
C GLY A 7 16.88 3.62 14.98
N GLN A 8 16.05 4.39 14.27
CA GLN A 8 16.44 5.67 13.68
C GLN A 8 16.71 6.75 14.73
N GLU A 9 17.62 7.67 14.43
CA GLU A 9 17.88 8.84 15.28
C GLU A 9 16.72 9.84 15.20
N ILE A 10 16.19 10.21 16.36
CA ILE A 10 15.10 11.17 16.55
C ILE A 10 15.56 12.29 17.49
N ALA A 11 14.97 13.48 17.35
CA ALA A 11 15.30 14.62 18.21
C ALA A 11 14.98 14.32 19.68
N ASP A 12 15.81 14.81 20.62
CA ASP A 12 15.56 14.67 22.05
C ASP A 12 14.26 15.41 22.43
N GLY A 13 13.39 14.79 23.25
CA GLY A 13 12.05 15.30 23.56
C GLY A 13 10.95 14.98 22.52
N SER A 14 11.25 14.21 21.47
CA SER A 14 10.24 13.81 20.47
C SER A 14 9.22 12.85 21.06
N LYS A 15 7.94 13.24 21.09
CA LYS A 15 6.83 12.39 21.59
C LYS A 15 6.53 11.19 20.70
N PHE A 16 6.96 11.21 19.44
CA PHE A 16 6.79 10.10 18.50
C PHE A 16 7.95 10.08 17.49
N CYS A 17 8.22 8.90 16.94
CA CYS A 17 9.23 8.71 15.91
C CYS A 17 8.68 9.08 14.54
N ILE A 18 9.32 10.04 13.88
CA ILE A 18 8.95 10.52 12.54
C ILE A 18 9.11 9.47 11.43
N PHE A 19 9.87 8.39 11.67
CA PHE A 19 10.16 7.35 10.68
C PHE A 19 9.22 6.15 10.77
N CYS A 20 8.72 5.79 11.96
CA CYS A 20 7.90 4.60 12.16
C CYS A 20 6.61 4.85 12.96
N GLY A 21 6.32 6.10 13.34
CA GLY A 21 5.09 6.49 14.04
C GLY A 21 5.00 6.06 15.50
N THR A 22 6.01 5.38 16.04
CA THR A 22 5.99 4.89 17.43
C THR A 22 6.08 6.05 18.41
N VAL A 23 5.13 6.14 19.35
CA VAL A 23 5.17 7.07 20.47
C VAL A 23 6.38 6.75 21.36
N VAL A 24 7.18 7.77 21.67
CA VAL A 24 8.40 7.64 22.47
C VAL A 24 8.18 8.41 23.77
N GLU A 25 7.97 7.67 24.86
CA GLU A 25 7.85 8.24 26.20
C GLU A 25 9.22 8.32 26.88
N GLU A 26 9.58 9.50 27.39
CA GLU A 26 10.76 9.66 28.23
C GLU A 26 10.50 9.04 29.61
N LYS A 27 11.03 7.84 29.85
CA LYS A 27 11.08 7.29 31.21
C LYS A 27 12.02 8.14 32.07
N LYS A 28 11.44 9.01 32.89
CA LYS A 28 12.12 9.59 34.06
C LYS A 28 12.58 8.42 34.95
N PRO A 29 13.84 8.38 35.41
CA PRO A 29 14.31 7.29 36.25
C PRO A 29 13.59 7.33 37.60
N GLU A 30 12.81 6.27 37.89
CA GLU A 30 12.19 6.06 39.19
C GLU A 30 13.24 5.61 40.22
N PRO A 31 13.16 6.08 41.47
CA PRO A 31 14.08 5.68 42.53
C PRO A 31 13.83 4.23 42.95
N ILE A 32 14.94 3.50 43.13
CA ILE A 32 15.01 2.12 43.57
C ILE A 32 14.46 2.02 45.00
N VAL A 33 13.39 1.26 45.21
CA VAL A 33 12.93 0.85 46.54
C VAL A 33 13.04 -0.68 46.62
N GLU A 34 13.83 -1.14 47.59
CA GLU A 34 14.06 -2.55 47.91
C GLU A 34 12.78 -3.24 48.43
N PRO A 35 12.63 -4.57 48.24
CA PRO A 35 11.40 -5.29 48.58
C PRO A 35 11.37 -5.71 50.05
N ALA A 36 10.21 -5.49 50.70
CA ALA A 36 9.89 -6.02 52.02
C ALA A 36 8.61 -6.89 51.96
N PRO A 37 8.44 -7.84 52.90
CA PRO A 37 7.90 -9.18 52.61
C PRO A 37 6.38 -9.35 52.72
N GLU A 38 5.91 -10.44 52.11
CA GLU A 38 4.54 -10.93 52.01
C GLU A 38 3.78 -11.02 53.35
N PRO A 39 2.48 -10.68 53.39
CA PRO A 39 1.58 -11.15 54.42
C PRO A 39 0.68 -12.30 53.94
N VAL A 40 0.58 -13.28 54.85
CA VAL A 40 -0.10 -14.57 54.75
C VAL A 40 -1.64 -14.41 54.74
N ALA A 41 -2.29 -15.35 54.06
CA ALA A 41 -3.73 -15.48 53.89
C ALA A 41 -4.54 -15.70 55.19
N GLU A 42 -5.73 -15.10 55.26
CA GLU A 42 -6.89 -15.56 56.05
C GLU A 42 -8.22 -15.15 55.37
N PRO A 43 -9.37 -15.80 55.69
CA PRO A 43 -10.39 -16.15 54.70
C PRO A 43 -11.55 -15.15 54.52
N ALA A 44 -12.27 -15.34 53.41
CA ALA A 44 -13.34 -14.52 52.85
C ALA A 44 -14.58 -14.32 53.76
N PRO A 45 -15.25 -13.15 53.67
CA PRO A 45 -16.64 -13.00 54.07
C PRO A 45 -17.63 -13.25 52.92
N GLU A 46 -18.80 -13.69 53.36
CA GLU A 46 -19.95 -14.25 52.68
C GLU A 46 -20.67 -13.27 51.73
N VAL A 47 -21.05 -13.75 50.54
CA VAL A 47 -21.69 -12.97 49.47
C VAL A 47 -23.20 -12.94 49.70
N GLU A 48 -23.75 -11.76 49.99
CA GLU A 48 -25.18 -11.49 49.86
C GLU A 48 -25.54 -11.22 48.38
N ALA A 49 -26.52 -11.96 47.87
CA ALA A 49 -26.92 -11.94 46.46
C ALA A 49 -27.71 -10.66 46.08
N PRO A 50 -27.33 -9.94 45.01
CA PRO A 50 -28.22 -8.99 44.35
C PRO A 50 -28.98 -9.66 43.19
N LYS A 51 -30.22 -9.19 43.02
CA LYS A 51 -31.28 -9.77 42.19
C LYS A 51 -30.95 -9.83 40.70
N MET A 52 -31.30 -10.96 40.11
CA MET A 52 -31.21 -11.34 38.69
C MET A 52 -31.91 -10.32 37.78
N GLN A 53 -31.14 -9.55 37.01
CA GLN A 53 -31.66 -8.73 35.90
C GLN A 53 -31.41 -9.46 34.58
N LYS A 54 -32.44 -9.47 33.73
CA LYS A 54 -32.46 -10.11 32.41
C LYS A 54 -31.34 -9.53 31.54
N LYS A 55 -30.37 -10.35 31.14
CA LYS A 55 -29.32 -9.97 30.17
C LYS A 55 -29.95 -9.67 28.82
N GLU A 56 -29.63 -8.52 28.26
CA GLU A 56 -30.10 -8.10 26.94
C GLU A 56 -28.99 -8.28 25.90
N VAL A 57 -29.34 -8.78 24.73
CA VAL A 57 -28.39 -9.13 23.67
C VAL A 57 -28.67 -8.24 22.45
N CYS A 58 -27.62 -7.79 21.77
CA CYS A 58 -27.73 -6.97 20.58
C CYS A 58 -28.47 -7.72 19.46
N SER A 59 -29.51 -7.11 18.90
CA SER A 59 -30.32 -7.70 17.82
C SER A 59 -29.61 -7.80 16.47
N ASN A 60 -28.46 -7.13 16.31
CA ASN A 60 -27.70 -7.13 15.06
C ASN A 60 -26.51 -8.10 15.11
N CYS A 61 -25.66 -8.02 16.14
CA CYS A 61 -24.44 -8.83 16.24
C CYS A 61 -24.45 -9.93 17.31
N GLY A 62 -25.50 -10.02 18.15
CA GLY A 62 -25.63 -11.10 19.14
C GLY A 62 -24.78 -10.96 20.40
N GLN A 63 -24.09 -9.84 20.62
CA GLN A 63 -23.30 -9.61 21.84
C GLN A 63 -24.14 -9.11 23.02
N GLU A 64 -23.80 -9.53 24.25
CA GLU A 64 -24.40 -9.04 25.48
C GLU A 64 -24.18 -7.52 25.64
N LEU A 65 -25.28 -6.78 25.87
CA LEU A 65 -25.25 -5.34 26.11
C LEU A 65 -25.15 -5.08 27.62
N ALA A 66 -24.32 -4.10 28.00
CA ALA A 66 -24.26 -3.64 29.37
C ALA A 66 -25.62 -3.05 29.83
N PRO A 67 -25.99 -3.19 31.13
CA PRO A 67 -27.22 -2.61 31.66
C PRO A 67 -27.25 -1.10 31.39
N GLY A 68 -28.27 -0.62 30.68
CA GLY A 68 -28.42 0.80 30.32
C GLY A 68 -27.73 1.25 29.03
N ALA A 69 -27.04 0.37 28.28
CA ALA A 69 -26.39 0.74 27.02
C ALA A 69 -27.41 1.21 25.96
N VAL A 70 -27.19 2.41 25.41
CA VAL A 70 -28.02 3.03 24.36
C VAL A 70 -27.57 2.59 22.96
N PHE A 71 -26.32 2.16 22.81
CA PHE A 71 -25.73 1.63 21.57
C PHE A 71 -24.94 0.36 21.88
N CYS A 72 -24.86 -0.56 20.90
CA CYS A 72 -23.97 -1.69 20.98
C CYS A 72 -22.52 -1.21 20.79
N THR A 73 -21.66 -1.46 21.78
CA THR A 73 -20.24 -1.06 21.73
C THR A 73 -19.41 -1.85 20.72
N ASN A 74 -19.93 -2.95 20.19
CA ASN A 74 -19.23 -3.76 19.18
C ASN A 74 -19.65 -3.41 17.74
N CYS A 75 -20.95 -3.26 17.47
CA CYS A 75 -21.44 -3.01 16.11
C CYS A 75 -22.09 -1.63 15.90
N GLY A 76 -22.06 -0.75 16.90
CA GLY A 76 -22.60 0.62 16.83
C GLY A 76 -24.14 0.74 16.79
N THR A 77 -24.88 -0.37 16.79
CA THR A 77 -26.34 -0.34 16.60
C THR A 77 -27.07 0.23 17.84
N LYS A 78 -27.91 1.25 17.64
CA LYS A 78 -28.72 1.91 18.70
C LYS A 78 -29.89 1.03 19.16
N LYS A 79 -30.13 1.01 20.46
CA LYS A 79 -31.21 0.25 21.11
C LYS A 79 -32.57 0.90 20.84
N GLY A 80 -33.53 0.15 20.27
CA GLY A 80 -34.92 0.58 20.10
C GLY A 80 -35.29 1.21 18.75
N ALA A 81 -34.47 1.08 17.70
CA ALA A 81 -34.89 1.44 16.35
C ALA A 81 -35.99 0.46 15.86
N ALA A 82 -37.22 0.93 15.73
CA ALA A 82 -38.26 0.22 15.00
C ALA A 82 -37.89 0.17 13.49
N PRO A 83 -38.17 -0.93 12.78
CA PRO A 83 -37.77 -1.08 11.39
C PRO A 83 -38.52 -0.08 10.50
N ALA A 84 -37.76 0.72 9.75
CA ALA A 84 -38.29 1.51 8.64
C ALA A 84 -38.88 0.57 7.56
N PRO A 85 -39.91 1.02 6.81
CA PRO A 85 -40.72 0.17 5.92
C PRO A 85 -39.90 -0.47 4.81
N ALA A 86 -40.35 -1.68 4.42
CA ALA A 86 -39.71 -2.60 3.50
C ALA A 86 -39.11 -1.92 2.24
N PRO A 87 -37.87 -2.25 1.86
CA PRO A 87 -37.32 -1.81 0.58
C PRO A 87 -38.10 -2.44 -0.59
N ALA A 88 -38.33 -1.60 -1.60
CA ALA A 88 -38.86 -1.92 -2.91
C ALA A 88 -38.05 -3.05 -3.60
N PRO A 89 -38.65 -3.79 -4.57
CA PRO A 89 -38.11 -5.06 -5.06
C PRO A 89 -36.69 -4.92 -5.67
N GLU A 90 -35.81 -5.81 -5.22
CA GLU A 90 -34.42 -5.95 -5.64
C GLU A 90 -34.26 -6.09 -7.18
N PRO A 91 -33.16 -5.58 -7.77
CA PRO A 91 -32.84 -5.82 -9.16
C PRO A 91 -32.64 -7.32 -9.39
N LYS A 92 -33.33 -7.87 -10.39
CA LYS A 92 -33.31 -9.30 -10.75
C LYS A 92 -31.87 -9.80 -10.85
N LYS A 93 -31.54 -10.81 -10.03
CA LYS A 93 -30.27 -11.54 -10.04
C LYS A 93 -29.93 -11.98 -11.46
N ALA A 94 -28.75 -11.60 -11.95
CA ALA A 94 -28.23 -12.10 -13.22
C ALA A 94 -27.82 -13.57 -13.04
N VAL A 95 -28.13 -14.42 -14.02
CA VAL A 95 -27.81 -15.85 -14.01
C VAL A 95 -26.92 -16.14 -15.22
N CYS A 96 -25.90 -16.98 -15.04
CA CYS A 96 -25.00 -17.36 -16.12
C CYS A 96 -25.76 -18.06 -17.25
N ALA A 97 -25.64 -17.53 -18.48
CA ALA A 97 -26.30 -18.10 -19.65
C ALA A 97 -25.74 -19.48 -20.07
N ASN A 98 -24.55 -19.85 -19.59
CA ASN A 98 -23.92 -21.14 -19.92
C ASN A 98 -24.23 -22.22 -18.87
N CYS A 99 -24.03 -21.96 -17.58
CA CYS A 99 -24.20 -22.98 -16.53
C CYS A 99 -25.38 -22.77 -15.58
N GLY A 100 -26.10 -21.65 -15.67
CA GLY A 100 -27.26 -21.38 -14.82
C GLY A 100 -26.94 -20.94 -13.38
N ALA A 101 -25.67 -20.70 -13.04
CA ALA A 101 -25.27 -20.23 -11.72
C ALA A 101 -25.62 -18.74 -11.50
N GLU A 102 -26.04 -18.38 -10.27
CA GLU A 102 -26.28 -16.99 -9.89
C GLU A 102 -24.96 -16.17 -9.97
N LEU A 103 -25.01 -15.03 -10.64
CA LEU A 103 -23.87 -14.13 -10.81
C LEU A 103 -23.99 -12.95 -9.84
N LYS A 104 -22.90 -12.67 -9.12
CA LYS A 104 -22.79 -11.45 -8.31
C LYS A 104 -22.68 -10.21 -9.22
N PRO A 105 -23.26 -9.05 -8.85
CA PRO A 105 -23.13 -7.81 -9.62
C PRO A 105 -21.65 -7.45 -9.86
N GLY A 106 -21.30 -7.03 -11.09
CA GLY A 106 -19.95 -6.57 -11.43
C GLY A 106 -18.95 -7.65 -11.89
N MET A 107 -19.33 -8.93 -11.89
CA MET A 107 -18.43 -10.02 -12.31
C MET A 107 -18.24 -10.05 -13.83
N LYS A 108 -16.98 -9.98 -14.29
CA LYS A 108 -16.61 -10.07 -15.72
C LYS A 108 -16.68 -11.51 -16.26
N PHE A 109 -16.60 -12.51 -15.38
CA PHE A 109 -16.66 -13.94 -15.70
C PHE A 109 -17.51 -14.69 -14.67
N CYS A 110 -18.17 -15.76 -15.09
CA CYS A 110 -18.92 -16.61 -14.18
C CYS A 110 -17.98 -17.33 -13.24
N THR A 111 -18.13 -17.12 -11.94
CA THR A 111 -17.30 -17.76 -10.90
C THR A 111 -17.50 -19.27 -10.81
N ASN A 112 -18.50 -19.82 -11.50
CA ASN A 112 -18.83 -21.24 -11.47
C ASN A 112 -18.38 -21.98 -12.75
N CYS A 113 -18.38 -21.32 -13.92
CA CYS A 113 -18.00 -21.97 -15.19
C CYS A 113 -16.99 -21.20 -16.04
N GLY A 114 -16.45 -20.07 -15.55
CA GLY A 114 -15.43 -19.26 -16.24
C GLY A 114 -15.93 -18.49 -17.46
N THR A 115 -17.19 -18.64 -17.88
CA THR A 115 -17.73 -17.96 -19.08
C THR A 115 -17.86 -16.46 -18.85
N LYS A 116 -17.35 -15.65 -19.79
CA LYS A 116 -17.40 -14.18 -19.71
C LYS A 116 -18.84 -13.68 -19.68
N VAL A 117 -19.15 -12.83 -18.71
CA VAL A 117 -20.50 -12.27 -18.51
C VAL A 117 -20.72 -11.18 -19.55
N GLY A 118 -21.70 -11.38 -20.44
CA GLY A 118 -22.04 -10.43 -21.51
C GLY A 118 -21.74 -10.90 -22.93
N GLU A 119 -21.17 -12.09 -23.12
CA GLU A 119 -20.97 -12.67 -24.45
C GLU A 119 -22.13 -13.62 -24.81
N ALA A 120 -23.08 -13.13 -25.60
CA ALA A 120 -24.13 -13.96 -26.18
C ALA A 120 -23.62 -14.61 -27.47
N ALA A 121 -23.42 -15.93 -27.46
CA ALA A 121 -23.19 -16.73 -28.66
C ALA A 121 -24.52 -17.02 -29.40
N PRO A 122 -24.50 -17.19 -30.74
CA PRO A 122 -25.70 -17.14 -31.58
C PRO A 122 -26.61 -18.36 -31.42
N ALA A 123 -27.90 -18.10 -31.58
CA ALA A 123 -29.00 -19.04 -31.41
C ALA A 123 -28.92 -20.28 -32.32
N ALA A 124 -29.19 -21.45 -31.72
CA ALA A 124 -29.71 -22.63 -32.41
C ALA A 124 -30.81 -23.29 -31.55
N PRO A 125 -31.81 -23.95 -32.16
CA PRO A 125 -33.19 -23.95 -31.68
C PRO A 125 -33.53 -25.02 -30.63
N LYS A 126 -34.47 -24.66 -29.76
CA LYS A 126 -35.04 -25.51 -28.69
C LYS A 126 -35.84 -26.68 -29.28
N THR A 127 -35.53 -27.90 -28.84
CA THR A 127 -36.42 -29.08 -28.95
C THR A 127 -37.08 -29.38 -27.60
N VAL A 128 -38.40 -29.56 -27.65
CA VAL A 128 -39.32 -29.92 -26.55
C VAL A 128 -39.04 -31.37 -26.06
N PRO A 129 -39.19 -31.70 -24.76
CA PRO A 129 -38.91 -33.05 -24.24
C PRO A 129 -40.06 -34.04 -24.53
N THR A 130 -39.68 -35.25 -24.94
CA THR A 130 -40.54 -36.45 -25.03
C THR A 130 -40.00 -37.54 -24.08
N PRO A 131 -40.85 -38.43 -23.52
CA PRO A 131 -40.53 -39.35 -22.41
C PRO A 131 -39.79 -40.64 -22.88
N PRO A 132 -39.29 -41.49 -21.95
CA PRO A 132 -38.01 -42.22 -22.08
C PRO A 132 -38.09 -43.54 -22.87
N PRO A 133 -36.98 -44.03 -23.45
CA PRO A 133 -36.96 -45.27 -24.25
C PRO A 133 -36.64 -46.52 -23.43
N ALA A 134 -37.36 -47.61 -23.76
CA ALA A 134 -37.02 -48.99 -23.42
C ALA A 134 -35.92 -49.54 -24.35
N ALA A 135 -35.11 -50.46 -23.83
CA ALA A 135 -33.96 -51.09 -24.47
C ALA A 135 -34.34 -52.27 -25.42
N PRO A 136 -33.40 -53.01 -26.05
CA PRO A 136 -33.11 -52.92 -27.49
C PRO A 136 -33.40 -54.23 -28.27
N LYS A 137 -33.60 -54.14 -29.59
CA LYS A 137 -33.48 -55.29 -30.52
C LYS A 137 -32.68 -54.92 -31.77
N ALA A 138 -31.90 -55.89 -32.21
CA ALA A 138 -30.81 -55.77 -33.17
C ALA A 138 -31.20 -56.02 -34.65
N ALA A 139 -30.41 -55.37 -35.53
CA ALA A 139 -30.07 -55.67 -36.94
C ALA A 139 -31.16 -55.48 -38.04
N PRO A 140 -30.80 -55.26 -39.34
CA PRO A 140 -29.47 -55.23 -39.98
C PRO A 140 -29.16 -53.98 -40.87
N LYS A 141 -27.88 -53.88 -41.22
CA LYS A 141 -27.16 -52.84 -42.00
C LYS A 141 -27.57 -52.74 -43.49
N PRO A 142 -27.77 -51.53 -44.05
CA PRO A 142 -27.65 -51.27 -45.49
C PRO A 142 -26.22 -50.87 -45.90
N ALA A 143 -25.80 -51.36 -47.05
CA ALA A 143 -24.48 -51.17 -47.67
C ALA A 143 -24.27 -49.73 -48.23
N PRO A 144 -23.02 -49.33 -48.54
CA PRO A 144 -22.58 -47.94 -48.56
C PRO A 144 -22.92 -47.18 -49.85
N ALA A 145 -23.27 -45.89 -49.70
CA ALA A 145 -23.37 -44.94 -50.80
C ALA A 145 -21.97 -44.48 -51.28
N PRO A 146 -21.81 -44.10 -52.57
CA PRO A 146 -20.51 -43.86 -53.19
C PRO A 146 -19.81 -42.61 -52.64
N ALA A 147 -18.48 -42.71 -52.46
CA ALA A 147 -17.62 -41.62 -52.04
C ALA A 147 -17.65 -40.43 -53.04
N PRO A 148 -17.64 -39.17 -52.56
CA PRO A 148 -17.41 -38.00 -53.40
C PRO A 148 -15.96 -38.02 -53.91
N GLN A 149 -15.78 -37.92 -55.24
CA GLN A 149 -14.47 -37.70 -55.84
C GLN A 149 -13.94 -36.31 -55.43
N PRO A 150 -12.67 -36.19 -54.98
CA PRO A 150 -12.02 -34.91 -54.78
C PRO A 150 -11.83 -34.17 -56.12
N ALA A 151 -12.16 -32.89 -56.13
CA ALA A 151 -11.86 -31.97 -57.21
C ALA A 151 -10.34 -31.94 -57.53
N PRO A 152 -9.95 -31.68 -58.80
CA PRO A 152 -8.55 -31.69 -59.21
C PRO A 152 -7.74 -30.63 -58.46
N ALA A 153 -6.57 -31.05 -57.97
CA ALA A 153 -5.59 -30.20 -57.29
C ALA A 153 -5.16 -29.02 -58.18
N PRO A 154 -5.03 -27.80 -57.63
CA PRO A 154 -4.42 -26.70 -58.35
C PRO A 154 -2.94 -27.00 -58.58
N ALA A 155 -2.50 -26.79 -59.83
CA ALA A 155 -1.11 -26.93 -60.24
C ALA A 155 -0.17 -26.04 -59.38
N PRO A 156 1.07 -26.49 -59.11
CA PRO A 156 2.02 -25.74 -58.30
C PRO A 156 2.36 -24.40 -58.96
N GLN A 157 1.88 -23.31 -58.36
CA GLN A 157 2.32 -21.97 -58.71
C GLN A 157 3.78 -21.82 -58.29
N LYS A 158 4.64 -21.69 -59.30
CA LYS A 158 6.04 -21.28 -59.16
C LYS A 158 6.09 -19.98 -58.34
N PRO A 159 6.91 -19.87 -57.28
CA PRO A 159 6.97 -18.65 -56.49
C PRO A 159 7.35 -17.45 -57.36
N ALA A 160 6.46 -16.46 -57.43
CA ALA A 160 6.80 -15.13 -57.88
C ALA A 160 7.90 -14.57 -56.97
N LYS A 161 8.97 -14.05 -57.58
CA LYS A 161 10.09 -13.43 -56.86
C LYS A 161 9.58 -12.30 -55.98
N ALA A 162 9.72 -12.46 -54.66
CA ALA A 162 9.61 -11.36 -53.71
C ALA A 162 10.71 -10.30 -54.00
N PRO A 163 10.44 -9.00 -53.81
CA PRO A 163 11.45 -7.96 -53.88
C PRO A 163 12.53 -8.22 -52.84
N LYS A 164 13.81 -8.05 -53.22
CA LYS A 164 14.96 -8.16 -52.30
C LYS A 164 14.77 -7.22 -51.10
N PRO A 165 14.99 -7.68 -49.85
CA PRO A 165 15.20 -6.76 -48.75
C PRO A 165 16.48 -5.94 -49.00
N PRO A 166 16.53 -4.65 -48.63
CA PRO A 166 17.74 -3.86 -48.74
C PRO A 166 18.86 -4.50 -47.90
N LYS A 167 20.06 -4.56 -48.48
CA LYS A 167 21.26 -5.13 -47.87
C LYS A 167 21.53 -4.41 -46.54
N ALA A 168 21.63 -5.18 -45.45
CA ALA A 168 22.30 -4.74 -44.24
C ALA A 168 23.72 -4.24 -44.59
N PRO A 169 24.15 -3.06 -44.11
CA PRO A 169 25.53 -2.62 -44.25
C PRO A 169 26.46 -3.63 -43.56
N LYS A 170 27.53 -3.98 -44.26
CA LYS A 170 28.60 -4.85 -43.75
C LYS A 170 29.22 -4.22 -42.51
N ALA A 171 29.43 -5.04 -41.48
CA ALA A 171 30.23 -4.72 -40.32
C ALA A 171 31.58 -4.09 -40.72
N PRO A 172 31.92 -2.90 -40.20
CA PRO A 172 33.26 -2.37 -40.31
C PRO A 172 34.22 -3.22 -39.46
N LYS A 173 35.35 -3.56 -40.06
CA LYS A 173 36.47 -4.25 -39.40
C LYS A 173 36.92 -3.47 -38.16
N ALA A 174 37.19 -4.20 -37.08
CA ALA A 174 37.75 -3.68 -35.84
C ALA A 174 38.96 -2.74 -36.10
N PRO A 175 38.91 -1.48 -35.63
CA PRO A 175 40.10 -0.65 -35.54
C PRO A 175 40.98 -1.15 -34.40
N LYS A 176 42.28 -1.31 -34.68
CA LYS A 176 43.31 -1.62 -33.70
C LYS A 176 43.30 -0.56 -32.59
N GLN A 177 43.31 -1.01 -31.34
CA GLN A 177 43.45 -0.17 -30.16
C GLN A 177 44.66 0.78 -30.28
N PRO A 178 44.47 2.10 -30.10
CA PRO A 178 45.55 2.98 -29.73
C PRO A 178 45.82 2.81 -28.23
N LYS A 179 47.05 2.41 -27.88
CA LYS A 179 47.56 2.53 -26.51
C LYS A 179 47.66 4.02 -26.17
N GLU A 180 46.82 4.51 -25.25
CA GLU A 180 46.97 5.85 -24.69
C GLU A 180 47.36 5.81 -23.20
N LYS A 181 48.06 6.88 -22.83
CA LYS A 181 49.09 6.96 -21.79
C LYS A 181 48.50 7.34 -20.43
N LYS A 182 49.19 6.92 -19.37
CA LYS A 182 49.07 7.43 -18.00
C LYS A 182 48.88 8.96 -17.99
N GLY A 183 47.70 9.43 -17.62
CA GLY A 183 47.35 10.85 -17.51
C GLY A 183 46.93 11.20 -16.09
N LYS A 184 47.54 12.26 -15.54
CA LYS A 184 47.44 12.77 -14.15
C LYS A 184 46.08 13.42 -13.81
N GLY A 185 44.96 12.71 -14.01
CA GLY A 185 43.62 13.23 -13.73
C GLY A 185 43.23 13.18 -12.25
N GLY A 186 43.66 12.15 -11.51
CA GLY A 186 43.30 11.99 -10.09
C GLY A 186 43.96 13.02 -9.16
N LEU A 187 45.12 13.58 -9.54
CA LEU A 187 45.84 14.55 -8.71
C LEU A 187 45.14 15.93 -8.69
N ILE A 188 44.52 16.34 -9.80
CA ILE A 188 43.84 17.64 -9.91
C ILE A 188 42.56 17.63 -9.08
N PHE A 189 41.81 16.53 -9.10
CA PHE A 189 40.61 16.39 -8.27
C PHE A 189 40.94 16.40 -6.77
N LEU A 190 42.02 15.72 -6.36
CA LEU A 190 42.49 15.76 -4.96
C LEU A 190 42.98 17.15 -4.54
N ILE A 191 43.65 17.90 -5.42
CA ILE A 191 44.09 19.27 -5.12
C ILE A 191 42.88 20.21 -4.99
N ILE A 192 41.86 20.09 -5.84
CA ILE A 192 40.64 20.91 -5.74
C ILE A 192 39.88 20.59 -4.44
N LEU A 193 39.77 19.31 -4.09
CA LEU A 193 39.10 18.88 -2.86
C LEU A 193 39.88 19.34 -1.61
N LEU A 194 41.20 19.29 -1.66
CA LEU A 194 42.06 19.78 -0.59
C LEU A 194 42.04 21.32 -0.48
N ILE A 195 41.92 22.06 -1.58
CA ILE A 195 41.71 23.51 -1.57
C ILE A 195 40.34 23.86 -0.98
N LEU A 196 39.28 23.13 -1.32
CA LEU A 196 37.95 23.34 -0.73
C LEU A 196 37.96 23.07 0.77
N VAL A 197 38.63 22.00 1.22
CA VAL A 197 38.79 21.71 2.65
C VAL A 197 39.65 22.77 3.35
N LEU A 198 40.68 23.32 2.70
CA LEU A 198 41.49 24.41 3.24
C LEU A 198 40.76 25.76 3.25
N LEU A 199 39.83 26.01 2.32
CA LEU A 199 39.00 27.23 2.32
C LEU A 199 37.91 27.16 3.40
N VAL A 200 37.26 26.02 3.55
CA VAL A 200 36.26 25.79 4.60
C VAL A 200 36.94 25.74 5.98
N GLY A 201 38.03 24.98 6.10
CA GLY A 201 38.82 24.87 7.33
C GLY A 201 39.58 26.15 7.68
N GLY A 202 40.08 26.89 6.68
CA GLY A 202 40.73 28.19 6.84
C GLY A 202 39.76 29.29 7.23
N GLY A 203 38.54 29.29 6.66
CA GLY A 203 37.45 30.18 7.08
C GLY A 203 37.00 29.88 8.52
N TYR A 204 36.88 28.60 8.88
CA TYR A 204 36.58 28.15 10.24
C TYR A 204 37.67 28.53 11.26
N PHE A 205 38.95 28.38 10.90
CA PHE A 205 40.09 28.76 11.74
C PHE A 205 40.23 30.29 11.89
N TYR A 206 39.93 31.06 10.84
CA TYR A 206 39.97 32.53 10.89
C TYR A 206 38.85 33.11 11.76
N LEU A 207 37.63 32.57 11.64
CA LEU A 207 36.48 32.99 12.46
C LEU A 207 36.67 32.63 13.94
N SER A 208 37.24 31.45 14.23
CA SER A 208 37.49 31.01 15.62
C SER A 208 38.61 31.79 16.32
N GLN A 209 39.63 32.30 15.62
CA GLN A 209 40.74 33.03 16.24
C GLN A 209 40.51 34.55 16.39
N VAL A 210 39.61 35.16 15.61
CA VAL A 210 39.46 36.63 15.56
C VAL A 210 38.22 37.15 16.29
N GLN A 211 37.18 36.34 16.54
CA GLN A 211 35.95 36.84 17.20
C GLN A 211 35.46 36.06 18.43
N GLY A 212 36.03 34.90 18.78
CA GLY A 212 35.69 34.22 20.04
C GLY A 212 34.20 33.90 20.22
N VAL A 213 33.50 33.52 19.15
CA VAL A 213 32.06 33.18 19.17
C VAL A 213 31.87 31.71 18.79
N ASP A 214 31.16 30.94 19.63
CA ASP A 214 30.79 29.55 19.36
C ASP A 214 29.57 29.45 18.40
N PRO A 215 29.56 28.56 17.39
CA PRO A 215 28.54 28.56 16.32
C PRO A 215 27.13 28.09 16.74
N ILE A 216 26.93 27.66 17.98
CA ILE A 216 25.66 27.11 18.49
C ILE A 216 24.74 28.22 19.05
N GLU A 217 25.28 29.40 19.37
CA GLU A 217 24.51 30.50 19.98
C GLU A 217 23.89 31.45 18.93
N TYR A 218 24.38 31.46 17.69
CA TYR A 218 23.80 32.27 16.60
C TYR A 218 22.52 31.66 16.01
N VAL A 219 22.36 30.34 16.09
CA VAL A 219 21.17 29.62 15.58
C VAL A 219 20.05 29.57 16.62
N THR A 220 20.35 29.76 17.90
CA THR A 220 19.36 29.67 19.00
C THR A 220 18.92 31.03 19.55
N GLY A 221 19.47 32.14 19.05
CA GLY A 221 19.13 33.50 19.51
C GLY A 221 17.81 34.10 19.04
N PHE A 222 17.00 33.39 18.24
CA PHE A 222 15.71 33.90 17.72
C PHE A 222 14.47 33.50 18.54
N PHE A 223 14.63 32.71 19.61
CA PHE A 223 13.50 32.21 20.40
C PHE A 223 13.62 32.47 21.90
N GLN A 224 13.90 33.71 22.32
CA GLN A 224 13.53 34.14 23.69
C GLN A 224 13.63 35.65 23.94
N LYS A 225 12.49 36.33 23.74
CA LYS A 225 12.02 37.54 24.46
C LYS A 225 10.61 37.81 23.90
N ASP A 226 9.52 37.93 24.66
CA ASP A 226 9.34 38.48 26.00
C ASP A 226 8.19 37.76 26.74
N LYS A 227 8.40 37.44 28.01
CA LYS A 227 7.32 37.45 29.01
C LYS A 227 7.86 38.05 30.31
N ASN A 228 7.12 39.06 30.77
CA ASN A 228 7.11 39.70 32.09
C ASN A 228 8.19 40.78 32.35
N ALA A 229 7.76 42.03 32.47
CA ALA A 229 7.59 42.67 33.78
C ALA A 229 7.00 44.08 33.65
N ASP A 230 6.31 44.47 34.73
CA ASP A 230 5.46 45.63 34.91
C ASP A 230 6.19 46.99 35.07
N THR A 231 5.38 48.05 34.93
CA THR A 231 5.40 49.37 35.60
C THR A 231 6.68 49.86 36.31
N GLU A 232 7.14 51.07 35.96
CA GLU A 232 7.15 52.26 36.83
C GLU A 232 7.86 53.46 36.16
N ASP A 233 7.46 54.65 36.63
CA ASP A 233 7.75 56.04 36.27
C ASP A 233 9.19 56.46 35.84
N ALA A 234 9.27 57.48 34.98
CA ALA A 234 9.77 58.83 35.35
C ALA A 234 10.23 59.68 34.13
N ASP A 235 9.54 60.82 33.96
CA ASP A 235 9.99 62.16 33.55
C ASP A 235 11.17 62.37 32.58
N LYS A 236 10.91 63.05 31.45
CA LYS A 236 11.28 64.49 31.24
C LYS A 236 10.96 65.02 29.83
N GLU A 237 10.30 66.18 29.84
CA GLU A 237 10.39 67.38 28.97
C GLU A 237 11.71 67.50 28.16
N GLU A 238 11.87 68.11 26.98
CA GLU A 238 11.26 69.18 26.16
C GLU A 238 11.90 68.93 24.74
N ASP A 239 11.39 69.33 23.57
CA ASP A 239 11.18 70.70 23.13
C ASP A 239 10.58 70.72 21.69
N LYS A 240 9.88 71.81 21.38
CA LYS A 240 9.24 72.12 20.09
C LYS A 240 10.23 72.56 19.02
N GLU A 241 9.92 72.30 17.74
CA GLU A 241 9.98 73.34 16.70
C GLU A 241 9.08 73.01 15.49
N GLU A 242 8.32 74.02 15.07
CA GLU A 242 7.28 74.01 14.02
C GLU A 242 7.86 73.99 12.60
N LYS A 243 7.13 73.39 11.64
CA LYS A 243 6.77 74.10 10.40
C LYS A 243 5.61 73.46 9.58
N LYS A 244 4.47 74.16 9.64
CA LYS A 244 3.57 74.61 8.57
C LYS A 244 3.19 73.68 7.41
N ASP A 245 1.90 73.37 7.40
CA ASP A 245 0.93 73.53 6.30
C ASP A 245 1.38 73.23 4.86
N ALA A 246 0.84 72.13 4.34
CA ALA A 246 0.14 72.15 3.07
C ALA A 246 -1.03 71.15 3.14
N THR A 247 -2.22 71.69 3.39
CA THR A 247 -3.49 71.03 3.14
C THR A 247 -3.66 70.91 1.63
N GLU A 248 -3.54 69.70 1.09
CA GLU A 248 -4.27 69.30 -0.12
C GLU A 248 -5.26 68.22 0.29
N ALA A 249 -6.52 68.63 0.35
CA ALA A 249 -7.65 67.72 0.39
C ALA A 249 -7.68 66.96 -0.94
N SER A 250 -7.19 65.72 -0.94
CA SER A 250 -7.78 64.69 -1.77
C SER A 250 -8.74 63.91 -0.87
N GLU A 251 -10.03 63.98 -1.17
CA GLU A 251 -11.03 63.03 -0.69
C GLU A 251 -10.55 61.61 -1.03
N SER A 252 -9.86 60.96 -0.10
CA SER A 252 -9.89 59.51 0.00
C SER A 252 -11.19 59.19 0.72
N GLN A 253 -12.10 58.54 0.01
CA GLN A 253 -13.20 57.81 0.64
C GLN A 253 -12.60 56.99 1.78
N GLU A 254 -13.06 57.22 3.02
CA GLU A 254 -12.87 56.25 4.10
C GLU A 254 -13.48 54.93 3.62
N ALA A 255 -12.65 54.04 3.08
CA ALA A 255 -12.91 52.63 3.18
C ALA A 255 -12.86 52.35 4.68
N GLY A 256 -14.03 52.13 5.30
CA GLY A 256 -14.09 51.74 6.70
C GLY A 256 -13.16 50.57 6.93
N GLU A 257 -12.21 50.73 7.85
CA GLU A 257 -11.33 49.64 8.29
C GLU A 257 -12.21 48.46 8.71
N VAL A 258 -12.07 47.33 8.02
CA VAL A 258 -12.85 46.12 8.33
C VAL A 258 -12.34 45.58 9.66
N ASP A 259 -13.20 45.58 10.68
CA ASP A 259 -12.92 44.97 11.97
C ASP A 259 -12.77 43.44 11.79
N LEU A 260 -11.53 42.96 11.79
CA LEU A 260 -11.21 41.57 11.55
C LEU A 260 -11.74 40.66 12.66
N ASP A 261 -11.75 41.13 13.91
CA ASP A 261 -12.19 40.32 15.04
C ASP A 261 -13.69 40.15 15.02
N GLU A 262 -14.45 41.20 14.68
CA GLU A 262 -15.90 41.06 14.49
C GLU A 262 -16.23 40.27 13.21
N LEU A 263 -15.45 40.43 12.13
CA LEU A 263 -15.63 39.68 10.89
C LEU A 263 -15.46 38.16 11.10
N PHE A 264 -14.43 37.76 11.85
CA PHE A 264 -14.04 36.36 12.00
C PHE A 264 -14.58 35.70 13.28
N LYS A 265 -15.25 36.43 14.16
CA LYS A 265 -15.74 35.99 15.47
C LYS A 265 -16.39 34.60 15.50
N ASP A 266 -17.33 34.34 14.59
CA ASP A 266 -18.06 33.07 14.55
C ASP A 266 -17.17 31.91 14.05
N THR A 267 -16.27 32.22 13.11
CA THR A 267 -15.28 31.27 12.61
C THR A 267 -14.20 30.98 13.66
N ASP A 268 -13.76 31.99 14.43
CA ASP A 268 -12.85 31.86 15.57
C ASP A 268 -13.44 30.94 16.65
N ALA A 269 -14.74 31.08 16.95
CA ALA A 269 -15.44 30.16 17.85
C ALA A 269 -15.47 28.71 17.32
N SER A 270 -15.67 28.53 16.01
CA SER A 270 -15.67 27.21 15.36
C SER A 270 -14.27 26.58 15.33
N TYR A 271 -13.23 27.39 15.13
CA TYR A 271 -11.83 26.96 15.22
C TYR A 271 -11.45 26.50 16.63
N GLU A 272 -11.85 27.24 17.68
CA GLU A 272 -11.59 26.83 19.06
C GLU A 272 -12.34 25.53 19.43
N GLU A 273 -13.53 25.29 18.86
CA GLU A 273 -14.21 23.99 18.97
C GLU A 273 -13.39 22.87 18.30
N ALA A 274 -12.86 23.11 17.09
CA ALA A 274 -12.02 22.13 16.39
C ALA A 274 -10.77 21.75 17.21
N LYS A 275 -10.11 22.76 17.81
CA LYS A 275 -8.95 22.57 18.68
C LYS A 275 -9.31 21.78 19.94
N LYS A 276 -10.45 22.09 20.56
CA LYS A 276 -10.95 21.32 21.70
C LYS A 276 -11.18 19.85 21.34
N LEU A 277 -11.79 19.59 20.18
CA LEU A 277 -12.01 18.22 19.69
C LEU A 277 -10.69 17.48 19.46
N TYR A 278 -9.68 18.17 18.93
CA TYR A 278 -8.34 17.63 18.80
C TYR A 278 -7.72 17.26 20.16
N ASP A 279 -7.79 18.17 21.15
CA ASP A 279 -7.27 17.92 22.50
C ASP A 279 -8.01 16.78 23.21
N GLU A 280 -9.30 16.61 22.94
CA GLU A 280 -10.14 15.50 23.40
C GLU A 280 -9.94 14.19 22.59
N GLN A 281 -9.04 14.19 21.61
CA GLN A 281 -8.72 13.07 20.72
C GLN A 281 -9.90 12.63 19.83
N SER A 282 -10.90 13.49 19.65
CA SER A 282 -12.00 13.31 18.69
C SER A 282 -11.55 13.73 17.30
N TYR A 283 -10.51 13.08 16.77
CA TYR A 283 -9.78 13.58 15.60
C TYR A 283 -10.64 13.68 14.34
N THR A 284 -11.56 12.76 14.09
CA THR A 284 -12.45 12.84 12.92
C THR A 284 -13.35 14.07 12.96
N GLU A 285 -13.89 14.41 14.13
CA GLU A 285 -14.72 15.60 14.31
C GLU A 285 -13.86 16.87 14.25
N ALA A 286 -12.63 16.81 14.77
CA ALA A 286 -11.65 17.89 14.66
C ALA A 286 -11.25 18.16 13.20
N ILE A 287 -11.06 17.12 12.38
CA ILE A 287 -10.78 17.23 10.94
C ILE A 287 -11.92 17.99 10.25
N ASP A 288 -13.17 17.57 10.44
CA ASP A 288 -14.33 18.18 9.80
C ASP A 288 -14.50 19.65 10.21
N LYS A 289 -14.37 19.93 11.51
CA LYS A 289 -14.52 21.29 12.06
C LYS A 289 -13.38 22.22 11.65
N ALA A 290 -12.14 21.75 11.68
CA ALA A 290 -10.99 22.54 11.27
C ALA A 290 -11.03 22.86 9.77
N LYS A 291 -11.43 21.89 8.93
CA LYS A 291 -11.64 22.10 7.49
C LYS A 291 -12.71 23.15 7.22
N ALA A 292 -13.86 23.06 7.90
CA ALA A 292 -14.94 24.02 7.75
C ALA A 292 -14.52 25.44 8.18
N ALA A 293 -13.80 25.56 9.30
CA ALA A 293 -13.28 26.86 9.75
C ALA A 293 -12.29 27.46 8.74
N LEU A 294 -11.39 26.64 8.20
CA LEU A 294 -10.41 27.02 7.19
C LEU A 294 -11.06 27.50 5.88
N GLU A 295 -12.06 26.77 5.38
CA GLU A 295 -12.85 27.18 4.21
C GLU A 295 -13.61 28.49 4.45
N GLU A 296 -14.18 28.70 5.64
CA GLU A 296 -14.90 29.94 5.95
C GLU A 296 -13.95 31.13 6.15
N TYR A 297 -12.78 30.94 6.78
CA TYR A 297 -11.76 32.00 6.88
C TYR A 297 -11.32 32.50 5.51
N THR A 298 -10.98 31.57 4.61
CA THR A 298 -10.50 31.93 3.26
C THR A 298 -11.58 32.63 2.44
N LYS A 299 -12.83 32.18 2.56
CA LYS A 299 -13.98 32.81 1.92
C LYS A 299 -14.25 34.21 2.45
N LEU A 300 -14.39 34.39 3.77
CA LEU A 300 -14.63 35.70 4.38
C LEU A 300 -13.49 36.68 4.06
N ALA A 301 -12.24 36.20 4.07
CA ALA A 301 -11.08 37.01 3.72
C ALA A 301 -11.08 37.44 2.25
N ALA A 302 -11.52 36.56 1.33
CA ALA A 302 -11.64 36.89 -0.08
C ALA A 302 -12.79 37.88 -0.34
N ASP A 303 -13.96 37.63 0.24
CA ASP A 303 -15.18 38.44 0.04
C ASP A 303 -15.02 39.88 0.56
N ASN A 304 -14.17 40.09 1.58
CA ASN A 304 -13.91 41.39 2.18
C ASN A 304 -12.53 41.97 1.82
N GLU A 305 -11.78 41.33 0.89
CA GLU A 305 -10.45 41.77 0.44
C GLU A 305 -9.40 41.91 1.57
N VAL A 306 -9.50 41.09 2.63
CA VAL A 306 -8.63 41.12 3.83
C VAL A 306 -7.75 39.88 4.00
N LYS A 307 -7.25 39.30 2.89
CA LYS A 307 -6.40 38.09 2.91
C LYS A 307 -5.21 38.19 3.86
N GLU A 308 -4.54 39.35 3.90
CA GLU A 308 -3.40 39.60 4.80
C GLU A 308 -3.77 39.46 6.29
N GLY A 309 -4.94 39.97 6.68
CA GLY A 309 -5.43 39.90 8.07
C GLY A 309 -5.88 38.48 8.50
N ALA A 310 -6.13 37.60 7.53
CA ALA A 310 -6.55 36.22 7.78
C ALA A 310 -5.40 35.21 7.85
N LYS A 311 -4.16 35.59 7.50
CA LYS A 311 -3.02 34.67 7.36
C LYS A 311 -2.79 33.77 8.58
N GLU A 312 -2.75 34.37 9.77
CA GLU A 312 -2.51 33.62 11.01
C GLU A 312 -3.66 32.66 11.32
N ARG A 313 -4.92 33.10 11.13
CA ARG A 313 -6.12 32.27 11.34
C ARG A 313 -6.15 31.08 10.40
N VAL A 314 -5.87 31.31 9.11
CA VAL A 314 -5.80 30.27 8.07
C VAL A 314 -4.68 29.26 8.40
N GLN A 315 -3.48 29.74 8.73
CA GLN A 315 -2.36 28.85 9.07
C GLN A 315 -2.64 28.02 10.34
N ASN A 316 -3.23 28.63 11.37
CA ASN A 316 -3.58 27.92 12.61
C ASN A 316 -4.67 26.86 12.39
N ALA A 317 -5.72 27.19 11.64
CA ALA A 317 -6.77 26.24 11.28
C ALA A 317 -6.23 25.10 10.41
N TYR A 318 -5.39 25.42 9.43
CA TYR A 318 -4.70 24.43 8.59
C TYR A 318 -3.85 23.47 9.43
N LYS A 319 -3.08 23.98 10.39
CA LYS A 319 -2.27 23.15 11.28
C LYS A 319 -3.14 22.17 12.07
N VAL A 320 -4.23 22.62 12.69
CA VAL A 320 -5.15 21.71 13.43
C VAL A 320 -5.76 20.67 12.50
N TYR A 321 -6.15 21.07 11.29
CA TYR A 321 -6.69 20.16 10.29
C TYR A 321 -5.70 19.03 9.93
N THR A 322 -4.47 19.38 9.54
CA THR A 322 -3.46 18.38 9.15
C THR A 322 -2.93 17.56 10.33
N ASP A 323 -2.77 18.18 11.50
CA ASP A 323 -2.35 17.48 12.72
C ASP A 323 -3.40 16.46 13.15
N SER A 324 -4.69 16.78 13.00
CA SER A 324 -5.79 15.84 13.29
C SER A 324 -5.76 14.64 12.34
N ILE A 325 -5.48 14.84 11.05
CA ILE A 325 -5.31 13.75 10.07
C ILE A 325 -4.15 12.83 10.49
N MET A 326 -2.99 13.40 10.80
CA MET A 326 -1.81 12.64 11.19
C MET A 326 -2.01 11.91 12.53
N ALA A 327 -2.70 12.54 13.49
CA ALA A 327 -3.01 11.93 14.79
C ALA A 327 -4.04 10.79 14.64
N TYR A 328 -5.09 10.97 13.84
CA TYR A 328 -6.04 9.92 13.51
C TYR A 328 -5.34 8.74 12.83
N SER A 329 -4.47 9.04 11.86
CA SER A 329 -3.65 8.04 11.17
C SER A 329 -2.85 7.20 12.16
N ALA A 330 -2.19 7.80 13.14
CA ALA A 330 -1.38 7.09 14.12
C ALA A 330 -2.18 6.07 14.95
N ILE A 331 -3.51 6.24 15.06
CA ILE A 331 -4.40 5.31 15.76
C ILE A 331 -4.91 4.21 14.83
N ILE A 332 -5.35 4.57 13.63
CA ILE A 332 -5.99 3.63 12.69
C ILE A 332 -4.96 2.73 12.01
N GLU A 333 -3.81 3.28 11.64
CA GLU A 333 -2.80 2.57 10.86
C GLU A 333 -2.30 1.27 11.51
N PRO A 334 -2.10 1.20 12.84
CA PRO A 334 -1.77 -0.06 13.53
C PRO A 334 -2.94 -1.04 13.67
N GLN A 335 -4.18 -0.53 13.67
CA GLN A 335 -5.39 -1.33 13.87
C GLN A 335 -5.97 -1.88 12.56
N ASN A 336 -5.73 -1.19 11.45
CA ASN A 336 -6.34 -1.48 10.16
C ASN A 336 -5.28 -1.47 9.05
N ILE A 337 -4.64 -2.63 8.90
CA ILE A 337 -3.62 -2.90 7.88
C ILE A 337 -4.23 -3.06 6.48
N GLY A 338 -5.56 -3.25 6.39
CA GLY A 338 -6.27 -3.59 5.17
C GLY A 338 -6.62 -2.41 4.26
N ALA A 339 -7.28 -2.72 3.14
CA ALA A 339 -7.66 -1.78 2.09
C ALA A 339 -8.56 -0.66 2.63
N VAL A 340 -9.48 -0.99 3.55
CA VAL A 340 -10.35 -0.02 4.20
C VAL A 340 -9.55 1.06 4.94
N GLY A 341 -8.50 0.64 5.65
CA GLY A 341 -7.61 1.56 6.36
C GLY A 341 -6.89 2.49 5.39
N TYR A 342 -6.31 1.90 4.33
CA TYR A 342 -5.63 2.68 3.29
C TYR A 342 -6.58 3.66 2.60
N GLU A 343 -7.75 3.21 2.12
CA GLU A 343 -8.72 4.03 1.41
C GLU A 343 -9.22 5.20 2.26
N THR A 344 -9.46 4.96 3.54
CA THR A 344 -9.85 6.00 4.50
C THR A 344 -8.76 7.08 4.57
N MET A 345 -7.51 6.68 4.80
CA MET A 345 -6.41 7.64 4.92
C MET A 345 -6.08 8.32 3.59
N ALA A 346 -6.16 7.59 2.47
CA ALA A 346 -5.96 8.12 1.14
C ALA A 346 -7.02 9.16 0.77
N GLY A 347 -8.26 9.01 1.26
CA GLY A 347 -9.30 10.02 1.15
C GLY A 347 -8.93 11.31 1.90
N TYR A 348 -8.57 11.20 3.19
CA TYR A 348 -8.15 12.36 3.98
C TYR A 348 -6.94 13.08 3.38
N THR A 349 -5.91 12.34 2.94
CA THR A 349 -4.73 12.96 2.35
C THR A 349 -5.01 13.56 0.98
N ALA A 350 -5.87 12.95 0.15
CA ALA A 350 -6.23 13.54 -1.14
C ALA A 350 -6.97 14.88 -0.97
N ASP A 351 -7.89 14.96 -0.02
CA ASP A 351 -8.59 16.20 0.34
C ASP A 351 -7.62 17.26 0.86
N ALA A 352 -6.73 16.88 1.77
CA ALA A 352 -5.77 17.80 2.37
C ALA A 352 -4.68 18.24 1.39
N ASP A 353 -4.23 17.38 0.47
CA ASP A 353 -3.30 17.73 -0.61
C ASP A 353 -3.91 18.80 -1.53
N ALA A 354 -5.16 18.60 -1.96
CA ALA A 354 -5.88 19.56 -2.80
C ALA A 354 -6.08 20.91 -2.10
N LEU A 355 -6.43 20.87 -0.81
CA LEU A 355 -6.58 22.08 -0.01
C LEU A 355 -5.24 22.80 0.18
N THR A 356 -4.17 22.08 0.48
CA THR A 356 -2.81 22.62 0.63
C THR A 356 -2.37 23.34 -0.64
N GLU A 357 -2.57 22.72 -1.81
CA GLU A 357 -2.23 23.32 -3.11
C GLU A 357 -3.02 24.62 -3.34
N SER A 358 -4.31 24.63 -3.01
CA SER A 358 -5.16 25.83 -3.16
C SER A 358 -4.74 26.97 -2.22
N LEU A 359 -4.40 26.68 -0.97
CA LEU A 359 -4.06 27.69 0.02
C LEU A 359 -2.72 28.35 -0.26
N LYS A 360 -1.72 27.59 -0.74
CA LYS A 360 -0.39 28.11 -1.08
C LYS A 360 -0.40 29.18 -2.17
N ALA A 361 -1.50 29.32 -2.91
CA ALA A 361 -1.65 30.39 -3.90
C ALA A 361 -1.79 31.78 -3.26
N ASP A 362 -2.43 31.85 -2.08
CA ASP A 362 -2.83 33.10 -1.43
C ASP A 362 -2.24 33.27 -0.02
N TYR A 363 -1.78 32.20 0.61
CA TYR A 363 -1.35 32.17 2.00
C TYR A 363 0.02 31.49 2.15
N GLU A 364 0.78 31.95 3.15
CA GLU A 364 2.00 31.27 3.57
C GLU A 364 1.61 30.10 4.48
N ILE A 365 1.70 28.87 3.94
CA ILE A 365 1.30 27.65 4.63
C ILE A 365 2.54 26.81 4.98
N ASP A 366 2.74 26.54 6.27
CA ASP A 366 3.71 25.53 6.72
C ASP A 366 3.09 24.12 6.61
N SER A 367 3.34 23.48 5.47
CA SER A 367 2.84 22.14 5.14
C SER A 367 3.90 21.04 5.19
N ALA A 368 5.16 21.36 5.52
CA ALA A 368 6.29 20.47 5.24
C ALA A 368 6.14 19.10 5.94
N ASN A 369 5.70 19.10 7.19
CA ASN A 369 5.46 17.87 7.95
C ASN A 369 4.32 17.04 7.37
N TYR A 370 3.22 17.70 6.99
CA TYR A 370 2.06 17.03 6.39
C TYR A 370 2.40 16.45 5.02
N GLU A 371 3.12 17.17 4.17
CA GLU A 371 3.51 16.71 2.83
C GLU A 371 4.43 15.49 2.91
N LEU A 372 5.38 15.47 3.86
CA LEU A 372 6.20 14.28 4.13
C LEU A 372 5.35 13.08 4.54
N TYR A 373 4.37 13.32 5.42
CA TYR A 373 3.42 12.29 5.86
C TYR A 373 2.57 11.75 4.69
N SER A 374 2.00 12.64 3.87
CA SER A 374 1.13 12.29 2.72
C SER A 374 1.91 11.46 1.69
N GLN A 375 3.11 11.90 1.32
CA GLN A 375 3.99 11.18 0.38
C GLN A 375 4.37 9.78 0.86
N GLY A 376 4.48 9.58 2.18
CA GLY A 376 4.82 8.29 2.77
C GLY A 376 3.67 7.28 2.88
N LEU A 377 2.41 7.69 2.64
CA LEU A 377 1.24 6.87 2.95
C LEU A 377 1.24 5.51 2.24
N VAL A 378 1.49 5.50 0.93
CA VAL A 378 1.51 4.26 0.14
C VAL A 378 2.57 3.29 0.66
N ASN A 379 3.78 3.79 0.93
CA ASN A 379 4.87 2.96 1.42
C ASN A 379 4.59 2.38 2.81
N ARG A 380 4.00 3.17 3.72
CA ARG A 380 3.61 2.66 5.05
C ARG A 380 2.64 1.48 4.97
N TYR A 381 1.66 1.52 4.08
CA TYR A 381 0.71 0.41 3.90
C TYR A 381 1.33 -0.77 3.16
N ARG A 382 2.10 -0.51 2.11
CA ARG A 382 2.89 -1.51 1.40
C ARG A 382 3.78 -2.32 2.34
N ASP A 383 4.52 -1.64 3.24
CA ASP A 383 5.40 -2.30 4.19
C ASP A 383 4.63 -3.16 5.20
N LYS A 384 3.41 -2.75 5.60
CA LYS A 384 2.55 -3.57 6.45
C LYS A 384 2.04 -4.83 5.75
N TYR A 385 1.65 -4.75 4.48
CA TYR A 385 1.29 -5.94 3.70
C TYR A 385 2.47 -6.90 3.55
N ILE A 386 3.66 -6.36 3.27
CA ILE A 386 4.90 -7.14 3.21
C ILE A 386 5.15 -7.82 4.56
N ALA A 387 5.07 -7.09 5.66
CA ALA A 387 5.27 -7.61 7.01
C ALA A 387 4.24 -8.70 7.36
N ALA A 388 2.97 -8.50 7.02
CA ALA A 388 1.90 -9.46 7.27
C ALA A 388 2.14 -10.79 6.52
N ILE A 389 2.61 -10.74 5.27
CA ILE A 389 2.95 -11.93 4.49
C ILE A 389 4.24 -12.58 4.99
N ASN A 390 5.24 -11.78 5.38
CA ASN A 390 6.50 -12.29 5.93
C ASN A 390 6.30 -13.01 7.26
N ASP A 391 5.43 -12.50 8.12
CA ASP A 391 5.17 -13.10 9.43
C ASP A 391 4.69 -14.56 9.30
N ILE A 392 4.00 -14.89 8.20
CA ILE A 392 3.54 -16.25 7.88
C ILE A 392 4.72 -17.25 7.88
N THR A 393 5.92 -16.84 7.46
CA THR A 393 7.09 -17.74 7.41
C THR A 393 7.58 -18.18 8.78
N ASN A 394 7.20 -17.45 9.84
CA ASN A 394 7.66 -17.68 11.21
C ASN A 394 6.64 -18.45 12.07
N ARG A 395 5.45 -18.72 11.53
CA ARG A 395 4.37 -19.37 12.29
C ARG A 395 4.50 -20.89 12.27
N GLU A 396 4.17 -21.52 13.38
CA GLU A 396 4.10 -23.00 13.46
C GLU A 396 3.01 -23.58 12.55
N GLN A 397 1.94 -22.82 12.34
CA GLN A 397 0.81 -23.17 11.47
C GLN A 397 0.44 -21.96 10.64
N TRP A 398 0.20 -22.17 9.36
CA TRP A 398 -0.19 -21.11 8.45
C TRP A 398 -1.12 -21.60 7.35
N SER A 399 -1.90 -20.67 6.78
CA SER A 399 -2.87 -20.96 5.74
C SER A 399 -2.52 -20.27 4.42
N ARG A 400 -2.60 -21.03 3.33
CA ARG A 400 -2.57 -20.50 1.97
C ARG A 400 -3.64 -19.45 1.72
N ASP A 401 -4.82 -19.61 2.31
CA ASP A 401 -5.93 -18.66 2.14
C ASP A 401 -5.61 -17.33 2.81
N GLU A 402 -4.92 -17.37 3.96
CA GLU A 402 -4.54 -16.16 4.68
C GLU A 402 -3.47 -15.38 3.91
N ALA A 403 -2.42 -16.07 3.46
CA ALA A 403 -1.38 -15.46 2.63
C ALA A 403 -1.98 -14.85 1.34
N TRP A 404 -2.89 -15.59 0.70
CA TRP A 404 -3.61 -15.10 -0.46
C TRP A 404 -4.51 -13.90 -0.15
N SER A 405 -5.22 -13.91 0.99
CA SER A 405 -6.09 -12.81 1.39
C SER A 405 -5.32 -11.50 1.50
N TRP A 406 -4.14 -11.50 2.13
CA TRP A 406 -3.30 -10.31 2.22
C TRP A 406 -2.79 -9.83 0.87
N ALA A 407 -2.32 -10.76 0.03
CA ALA A 407 -1.82 -10.45 -1.31
C ALA A 407 -2.92 -9.92 -2.24
N GLU A 408 -4.09 -10.56 -2.25
CA GLU A 408 -5.24 -10.19 -3.08
C GLU A 408 -5.81 -8.84 -2.65
N GLU A 409 -5.87 -8.57 -1.34
CA GLU A 409 -6.31 -7.27 -0.83
C GLU A 409 -5.39 -6.15 -1.31
N ALA A 410 -4.07 -6.31 -1.16
CA ALA A 410 -3.10 -5.31 -1.66
C ALA A 410 -3.21 -5.08 -3.18
N TYR A 411 -3.42 -6.15 -3.96
CA TYR A 411 -3.62 -6.09 -5.41
C TYR A 411 -4.96 -5.43 -5.81
N SER A 412 -5.97 -5.48 -4.93
CA SER A 412 -7.28 -4.89 -5.21
C SER A 412 -7.30 -3.36 -5.11
N ILE A 413 -6.30 -2.76 -4.45
CA ILE A 413 -6.23 -1.31 -4.23
C ILE A 413 -5.77 -0.62 -5.52
N GLN A 414 -6.71 0.09 -6.14
CA GLN A 414 -6.52 0.75 -7.43
C GLN A 414 -6.99 2.20 -7.41
N LYS A 415 -6.25 3.06 -8.12
CA LYS A 415 -6.63 4.44 -8.41
C LYS A 415 -6.57 4.65 -9.92
N ASP A 416 -7.68 5.10 -10.51
CA ASP A 416 -7.82 5.30 -11.96
C ASP A 416 -7.47 4.07 -12.81
N GLY A 417 -7.80 2.88 -12.29
CA GLY A 417 -7.54 1.59 -12.96
C GLY A 417 -6.07 1.16 -12.94
N LYS A 418 -5.22 1.80 -12.14
CA LYS A 418 -3.83 1.41 -11.91
C LYS A 418 -3.66 0.91 -10.48
N LEU A 419 -2.84 -0.13 -10.32
CA LEU A 419 -2.44 -0.61 -9.00
C LEU A 419 -1.72 0.50 -8.23
N VAL A 420 -2.04 0.60 -6.95
CA VAL A 420 -1.46 1.60 -6.05
C VAL A 420 -0.29 1.03 -5.25
N MET A 421 -0.43 -0.21 -4.76
CA MET A 421 0.54 -0.79 -3.82
C MET A 421 1.86 -1.22 -4.48
N PHE A 422 1.82 -1.59 -5.76
CA PHE A 422 2.98 -1.89 -6.58
C PHE A 422 2.65 -1.74 -8.07
N ASP A 423 3.68 -1.58 -8.89
CA ASP A 423 3.58 -1.54 -10.36
C ASP A 423 3.81 -2.96 -10.92
N GLU A 424 2.86 -3.47 -11.71
CA GLU A 424 2.96 -4.81 -12.33
C GLU A 424 4.18 -4.96 -13.24
N SER A 425 4.64 -3.86 -13.84
CA SER A 425 5.82 -3.85 -14.72
C SER A 425 7.13 -3.97 -13.94
N GLN A 426 7.13 -3.64 -12.65
CA GLN A 426 8.29 -3.80 -11.76
C GLN A 426 8.30 -5.24 -11.25
N LEU A 427 8.83 -6.16 -12.06
CA LEU A 427 8.75 -7.60 -11.80
C LEU A 427 9.41 -8.04 -10.49
N ASP A 428 10.41 -7.30 -10.02
CA ASP A 428 11.16 -7.57 -8.78
C ASP A 428 10.73 -6.65 -7.62
N ASP A 429 9.57 -6.01 -7.74
CA ASP A 429 8.96 -5.31 -6.63
C ASP A 429 8.70 -6.28 -5.44
N PRO A 430 9.17 -5.96 -4.22
CA PRO A 430 9.02 -6.84 -3.05
C PRO A 430 7.58 -7.30 -2.76
N LEU A 431 6.58 -6.45 -2.96
CA LEU A 431 5.19 -6.82 -2.71
C LEU A 431 4.62 -7.62 -3.88
N ARG A 432 5.00 -7.29 -5.13
CA ARG A 432 4.66 -8.11 -6.30
C ARG A 432 5.20 -9.53 -6.18
N LEU A 433 6.46 -9.71 -5.77
CA LEU A 433 7.07 -11.02 -5.59
C LEU A 433 6.28 -11.89 -4.60
N ARG A 434 5.82 -11.28 -3.50
CA ARG A 434 4.93 -11.93 -2.53
C ARG A 434 3.58 -12.28 -3.14
N TYR A 435 2.98 -11.36 -3.88
CA TYR A 435 1.73 -11.59 -4.58
C TYR A 435 1.82 -12.81 -5.50
N VAL A 436 2.81 -12.88 -6.39
CA VAL A 436 2.93 -13.98 -7.34
C VAL A 436 3.26 -15.31 -6.67
N TYR A 437 3.96 -15.28 -5.53
CA TYR A 437 4.17 -16.48 -4.71
C TYR A 437 2.88 -16.95 -4.03
N CYS A 438 2.10 -16.04 -3.44
CA CYS A 438 0.79 -16.36 -2.87
C CYS A 438 -0.17 -16.88 -3.96
N LEU A 439 -0.14 -16.29 -5.17
CA LEU A 439 -0.88 -16.75 -6.34
C LEU A 439 -0.52 -18.20 -6.70
N ALA A 440 0.78 -18.53 -6.68
CA ALA A 440 1.23 -19.90 -6.90
C ALA A 440 0.63 -20.86 -5.87
N TRP A 441 0.74 -20.54 -4.58
CA TRP A 441 0.25 -21.41 -3.50
C TRP A 441 -1.27 -21.57 -3.48
N ILE A 442 -2.04 -20.50 -3.70
CA ILE A 442 -3.50 -20.63 -3.72
C ILE A 442 -3.96 -21.43 -4.95
N THR A 443 -3.25 -21.30 -6.08
CA THR A 443 -3.57 -22.05 -7.29
C THR A 443 -3.30 -23.53 -7.11
N THR A 444 -2.19 -23.92 -6.47
CA THR A 444 -1.94 -25.33 -6.14
C THR A 444 -3.03 -25.88 -5.23
N LYS A 445 -3.45 -25.13 -4.20
CA LYS A 445 -4.53 -25.56 -3.30
C LYS A 445 -5.86 -25.76 -4.01
N ARG A 446 -6.22 -24.84 -4.90
CA ARG A 446 -7.46 -24.92 -5.68
C ARG A 446 -7.45 -26.17 -6.57
N CYS A 447 -6.34 -26.44 -7.24
CA CYS A 447 -6.17 -27.65 -8.04
C CYS A 447 -6.23 -28.93 -7.19
N GLU A 448 -5.52 -28.96 -6.05
CA GLU A 448 -5.54 -30.10 -5.12
C GLU A 448 -6.96 -30.42 -4.64
N THR A 449 -7.70 -29.38 -4.22
CA THR A 449 -9.06 -29.51 -3.72
C THR A 449 -10.01 -29.94 -4.83
N GLY A 450 -9.94 -29.27 -5.99
CA GLY A 450 -10.83 -29.54 -7.12
C GLY A 450 -10.64 -30.94 -7.73
N VAL A 451 -9.40 -31.44 -7.74
CA VAL A 451 -9.15 -32.83 -8.17
C VAL A 451 -9.61 -33.83 -7.11
N ALA A 452 -9.42 -33.53 -5.82
CA ALA A 452 -9.84 -34.41 -4.73
C ALA A 452 -11.36 -34.53 -4.60
N ASP A 453 -12.10 -33.44 -4.81
CA ASP A 453 -13.57 -33.42 -4.74
C ASP A 453 -14.27 -33.75 -6.08
N GLY A 454 -13.50 -33.87 -7.16
CA GLY A 454 -13.98 -34.22 -8.50
C GLY A 454 -14.60 -33.05 -9.28
N SER A 455 -14.51 -31.81 -8.80
CA SER A 455 -14.94 -30.61 -9.52
C SER A 455 -13.98 -30.19 -10.65
N MET A 456 -12.74 -30.68 -10.62
CA MET A 456 -11.73 -30.47 -11.66
C MET A 456 -11.10 -31.80 -12.09
N THR A 457 -10.85 -31.97 -13.39
CA THR A 457 -9.98 -33.05 -13.86
C THR A 457 -8.50 -32.69 -13.70
N ALA A 458 -7.61 -33.69 -13.78
CA ALA A 458 -6.17 -33.43 -13.81
C ALA A 458 -5.76 -32.54 -15.01
N ALA A 459 -6.45 -32.66 -16.14
CA ALA A 459 -6.21 -31.79 -17.30
C ALA A 459 -6.63 -30.33 -17.00
N ASP A 460 -7.76 -30.12 -16.32
CA ASP A 460 -8.21 -28.78 -15.93
C ASP A 460 -7.23 -28.14 -14.94
N ALA A 461 -6.73 -28.91 -13.98
CA ALA A 461 -5.71 -28.45 -13.02
C ALA A 461 -4.40 -28.06 -13.73
N ALA A 462 -3.92 -28.87 -14.67
CA ALA A 462 -2.72 -28.54 -15.45
C ALA A 462 -2.92 -27.26 -16.28
N ASN A 463 -4.08 -27.08 -16.93
CA ASN A 463 -4.38 -25.86 -17.68
C ASN A 463 -4.48 -24.62 -16.79
N ALA A 464 -5.08 -24.75 -15.61
CA ALA A 464 -5.16 -23.66 -14.63
C ALA A 464 -3.76 -23.20 -14.22
N ILE A 465 -2.86 -24.14 -13.90
CA ILE A 465 -1.46 -23.82 -13.56
C ILE A 465 -0.74 -23.19 -14.75
N ALA A 466 -0.87 -23.78 -15.95
CA ALA A 466 -0.20 -23.29 -17.15
C ALA A 466 -0.55 -21.83 -17.46
N SER A 467 -1.79 -21.42 -17.18
CA SER A 467 -2.27 -20.05 -17.44
C SER A 467 -1.56 -18.96 -16.63
N ILE A 468 -0.95 -19.31 -15.49
CA ILE A 468 -0.29 -18.34 -14.58
C ILE A 468 1.23 -18.51 -14.53
N LEU A 469 1.83 -19.45 -15.28
CA LEU A 469 3.27 -19.72 -15.20
C LEU A 469 4.12 -18.50 -15.57
N ALA A 470 3.72 -17.74 -16.59
CA ALA A 470 4.46 -16.54 -17.00
C ALA A 470 4.34 -15.41 -15.97
N GLU A 471 3.14 -15.22 -15.39
CA GLU A 471 2.88 -14.19 -14.38
C GLU A 471 3.66 -14.44 -13.09
N THR A 472 3.82 -15.72 -12.75
CA THR A 472 4.53 -16.20 -11.56
C THR A 472 6.02 -16.45 -11.76
N ASP A 473 6.60 -15.87 -12.81
CA ASP A 473 8.03 -15.97 -13.12
C ASP A 473 8.53 -17.42 -13.21
N TYR A 474 7.68 -18.30 -13.72
CA TYR A 474 7.93 -19.74 -13.85
C TYR A 474 8.35 -20.36 -12.51
N ASN A 475 7.60 -20.04 -11.45
CA ASN A 475 7.83 -20.56 -10.11
C ASN A 475 8.00 -22.10 -10.13
N PRO A 476 9.11 -22.65 -9.58
CA PRO A 476 9.40 -24.08 -9.67
C PRO A 476 8.32 -24.95 -9.00
N LEU A 477 7.61 -24.43 -7.99
CA LEU A 477 6.48 -25.13 -7.36
C LEU A 477 5.38 -25.38 -8.40
N LEU A 478 5.01 -24.37 -9.16
CA LEU A 478 3.98 -24.49 -10.19
C LEU A 478 4.41 -25.37 -11.35
N ILE A 479 5.66 -25.27 -11.80
CA ILE A 479 6.15 -26.18 -12.86
C ILE A 479 6.06 -27.63 -12.40
N GLN A 480 6.47 -27.92 -11.15
CA GLN A 480 6.40 -29.28 -10.61
C GLN A 480 4.95 -29.79 -10.50
N GLU A 481 4.03 -28.96 -10.01
CA GLU A 481 2.61 -29.33 -9.93
C GLU A 481 1.98 -29.47 -11.32
N TYR A 482 2.34 -28.62 -12.28
CA TYR A 482 1.94 -28.80 -13.68
C TYR A 482 2.38 -30.17 -14.21
N ILE A 483 3.64 -30.57 -14.00
CA ILE A 483 4.15 -31.89 -14.43
C ILE A 483 3.32 -33.02 -13.81
N ASN A 484 3.00 -32.92 -12.52
CA ASN A 484 2.22 -33.94 -11.80
C ASN A 484 0.82 -34.10 -12.41
N TYR A 485 0.08 -33.01 -12.56
CA TYR A 485 -1.28 -33.05 -13.12
C TYR A 485 -1.29 -33.39 -14.61
N ALA A 486 -0.32 -32.88 -15.38
CA ALA A 486 -0.18 -33.18 -16.79
C ALA A 486 0.10 -34.66 -17.06
N ALA A 487 1.00 -35.27 -16.28
CA ALA A 487 1.27 -36.69 -16.35
C ALA A 487 0.04 -37.53 -15.96
N ALA A 488 -0.69 -37.14 -14.91
CA ALA A 488 -1.93 -37.80 -14.51
C ALA A 488 -3.04 -37.69 -15.58
N ALA A 489 -3.03 -36.63 -16.39
CA ALA A 489 -3.90 -36.43 -17.53
C ALA A 489 -3.42 -37.13 -18.83
N GLY A 490 -2.25 -37.77 -18.82
CA GLY A 490 -1.65 -38.42 -20.00
C GLY A 490 -1.09 -37.44 -21.04
N MET A 491 -0.79 -36.20 -20.65
CA MET A 491 -0.16 -35.19 -21.50
C MET A 491 1.36 -35.38 -21.56
N ASP A 492 2.01 -34.91 -22.63
CA ASP A 492 3.47 -34.89 -22.71
C ASP A 492 4.05 -33.82 -21.77
N THR A 493 4.95 -34.25 -20.88
CA THR A 493 5.58 -33.41 -19.87
C THR A 493 7.05 -33.10 -20.18
N SER A 494 7.59 -33.58 -21.31
CA SER A 494 9.01 -33.49 -21.64
C SER A 494 9.56 -32.05 -21.62
N ASN A 495 8.80 -31.10 -22.17
CA ASN A 495 9.17 -29.68 -22.16
C ASN A 495 9.13 -29.08 -20.75
N ALA A 496 8.09 -29.38 -19.98
CA ALA A 496 7.95 -28.89 -18.61
C ALA A 496 9.01 -29.47 -17.66
N GLN A 497 9.39 -30.74 -17.84
CA GLN A 497 10.48 -31.36 -17.10
C GLN A 497 11.82 -30.69 -17.42
N SER A 498 12.05 -30.35 -18.70
CA SER A 498 13.24 -29.60 -19.13
C SER A 498 13.25 -28.19 -18.53
N ALA A 499 12.10 -27.50 -18.52
CA ALA A 499 11.92 -26.21 -17.87
C ALA A 499 12.25 -26.27 -16.37
N TYR A 500 11.69 -27.24 -15.64
CA TYR A 500 11.97 -27.44 -14.22
C TYR A 500 13.46 -27.67 -13.96
N ASN A 501 14.08 -28.55 -14.74
CA ASN A 501 15.51 -28.85 -14.62
C ASN A 501 16.38 -27.62 -14.89
N ASP A 502 16.04 -26.80 -15.90
CA ASP A 502 16.73 -25.53 -16.18
C ASP A 502 16.65 -24.58 -14.98
N VAL A 503 15.48 -24.44 -14.35
CA VAL A 503 15.29 -23.61 -13.15
C VAL A 503 16.15 -24.13 -11.98
N VAL A 504 16.05 -25.41 -11.64
CA VAL A 504 16.80 -26.00 -10.51
C VAL A 504 18.31 -25.92 -10.76
N ASN A 505 18.76 -26.13 -12.00
CA ASN A 505 20.17 -26.01 -12.36
C ASN A 505 20.66 -24.57 -12.27
N ALA A 506 19.85 -23.59 -12.64
CA ALA A 506 20.19 -22.17 -12.49
C ALA A 506 20.35 -21.78 -11.01
N LEU A 507 19.40 -22.18 -10.16
CA LEU A 507 19.49 -21.96 -8.71
C LEU A 507 20.75 -22.62 -8.12
N LYS A 508 21.07 -23.85 -8.55
CA LYS A 508 22.27 -24.54 -8.09
C LYS A 508 23.56 -23.89 -8.59
N THR A 509 23.59 -23.46 -9.84
CA THR A 509 24.80 -22.92 -10.48
C THR A 509 25.12 -21.51 -9.98
N TYR A 510 24.12 -20.64 -9.92
CA TYR A 510 24.31 -19.23 -9.59
C TYR A 510 24.29 -18.97 -8.08
N GLN A 511 23.57 -19.78 -7.31
CA GLN A 511 23.33 -19.50 -5.89
C GLN A 511 23.71 -20.66 -4.96
N ASN A 512 24.25 -21.77 -5.50
CA ASN A 512 24.51 -23.01 -4.76
C ASN A 512 23.28 -23.55 -4.00
N LEU A 513 22.07 -23.19 -4.45
CA LEU A 513 20.81 -23.60 -3.84
C LEU A 513 20.28 -24.86 -4.51
N SER A 514 19.99 -25.89 -3.71
CA SER A 514 19.47 -27.17 -4.20
C SER A 514 18.00 -27.30 -3.79
N ILE A 515 17.07 -27.28 -4.74
CA ILE A 515 15.67 -27.57 -4.44
C ILE A 515 15.47 -29.09 -4.38
N VAL A 516 14.89 -29.59 -3.29
CA VAL A 516 14.54 -31.00 -3.10
C VAL A 516 13.03 -31.16 -2.95
N THR A 517 12.48 -32.31 -3.29
CA THR A 517 11.04 -32.58 -3.19
C THR A 517 10.63 -33.28 -1.90
N THR A 518 11.59 -33.61 -1.04
CA THR A 518 11.34 -34.30 0.24
C THR A 518 12.33 -33.88 1.34
N GLY A 519 11.81 -33.19 2.37
CA GLY A 519 12.15 -33.40 3.79
C GLY A 519 13.57 -33.05 4.26
N VAL A 520 14.38 -32.37 3.44
CA VAL A 520 15.71 -31.92 3.84
C VAL A 520 15.80 -30.41 3.70
N ASN A 521 15.73 -29.72 4.83
CA ASN A 521 16.12 -28.32 4.94
C ASN A 521 17.52 -28.26 5.55
N SER A 522 18.52 -27.91 4.74
CA SER A 522 19.89 -27.62 5.16
C SER A 522 20.33 -26.30 4.53
N GLY A 523 21.45 -25.72 4.96
CA GLY A 523 21.90 -24.41 4.45
C GLY A 523 22.15 -24.33 2.92
N THR A 524 22.10 -25.44 2.18
CA THR A 524 22.21 -25.47 0.71
C THR A 524 21.13 -26.32 0.03
N SER A 525 20.17 -26.86 0.79
CA SER A 525 19.06 -27.67 0.27
C SER A 525 17.74 -27.23 0.90
N VAL A 526 16.74 -26.93 0.08
CA VAL A 526 15.44 -26.43 0.51
C VAL A 526 14.34 -27.29 -0.10
N ASP A 527 13.41 -27.75 0.73
CA ASP A 527 12.22 -28.44 0.23
C ASP A 527 11.39 -27.49 -0.64
N LEU A 528 10.94 -27.96 -1.80
CA LEU A 528 10.23 -27.14 -2.79
C LEU A 528 8.99 -26.46 -2.20
N ARG A 529 8.28 -27.13 -1.27
CA ARG A 529 7.12 -26.54 -0.59
C ARG A 529 7.50 -25.56 0.50
N HIS A 530 8.77 -25.44 0.85
CA HIS A 530 9.27 -24.42 1.76
C HIS A 530 10.09 -23.35 1.03
N PHE A 531 10.26 -23.45 -0.29
CA PHE A 531 11.05 -22.51 -1.06
C PHE A 531 10.34 -21.16 -1.22
N TRP A 532 10.74 -20.15 -0.46
CA TRP A 532 10.17 -18.80 -0.50
C TRP A 532 10.68 -18.02 -1.71
N TYR A 533 10.11 -18.28 -2.89
CA TYR A 533 10.51 -17.67 -4.15
C TYR A 533 10.55 -16.13 -4.12
N PHE A 534 9.72 -15.50 -3.28
CA PHE A 534 9.70 -14.05 -3.11
C PHE A 534 10.86 -13.48 -2.29
N ASN A 535 11.57 -14.32 -1.53
CA ASN A 535 12.66 -13.86 -0.68
C ASN A 535 13.86 -13.48 -1.56
N ASP A 536 14.11 -12.18 -1.65
CA ASP A 536 15.08 -11.62 -2.57
C ASP A 536 16.45 -11.49 -1.92
N LEU A 537 17.38 -12.39 -2.24
CA LEU A 537 18.66 -12.49 -1.50
C LEU A 537 19.60 -11.30 -1.73
N ASP A 538 19.49 -10.63 -2.88
CA ASP A 538 20.22 -9.40 -3.24
C ASP A 538 19.38 -8.13 -3.10
N GLY A 539 18.12 -8.25 -2.63
CA GLY A 539 17.22 -7.13 -2.38
C GLY A 539 17.54 -6.34 -1.10
N GLU A 540 16.66 -5.40 -0.76
CA GLU A 540 16.78 -4.62 0.47
C GLU A 540 16.59 -5.48 1.72
N ASP A 541 17.46 -5.33 2.71
CA ASP A 541 17.46 -6.17 3.91
C ASP A 541 16.16 -6.10 4.71
N GLN A 542 15.45 -4.96 4.67
CA GLN A 542 14.15 -4.80 5.33
C GLN A 542 13.04 -5.72 4.77
N TYR A 543 13.21 -6.22 3.55
CA TYR A 543 12.24 -7.09 2.89
C TYR A 543 12.66 -8.56 2.86
N LYS A 544 13.83 -8.92 3.40
CA LYS A 544 14.29 -10.31 3.45
C LYS A 544 13.63 -11.05 4.61
N VAL A 545 13.19 -12.28 4.36
CA VAL A 545 12.68 -13.18 5.42
C VAL A 545 13.78 -14.05 6.01
N ASP A 546 14.77 -14.43 5.20
CA ASP A 546 16.01 -15.06 5.64
C ASP A 546 17.10 -14.91 4.57
N ILE A 547 18.28 -15.51 4.80
CA ILE A 547 19.46 -15.38 3.93
C ILE A 547 19.77 -16.64 3.09
N HIS A 548 18.92 -17.67 3.13
CA HIS A 548 19.23 -19.00 2.57
C HIS A 548 18.11 -19.60 1.72
N ASN A 549 16.90 -19.08 1.80
CA ASN A 549 15.70 -19.63 1.19
C ASN A 549 15.03 -18.57 0.33
N GLY A 550 15.46 -18.50 -0.92
CA GLY A 550 15.05 -17.46 -1.84
C GLY A 550 15.88 -17.49 -3.11
N THR A 551 15.74 -16.48 -3.94
CA THR A 551 16.50 -16.36 -5.18
C THR A 551 16.92 -14.91 -5.41
N THR A 552 17.94 -14.68 -6.25
CA THR A 552 18.33 -13.31 -6.60
C THR A 552 17.52 -12.77 -7.77
N LYS A 553 17.50 -11.45 -7.92
CA LYS A 553 16.96 -10.78 -9.10
C LYS A 553 17.55 -11.31 -10.41
N GLU A 554 18.88 -11.45 -10.51
CA GLU A 554 19.49 -11.93 -11.76
C GLU A 554 19.06 -13.35 -12.10
N THR A 555 18.83 -14.19 -11.08
CA THR A 555 18.37 -15.56 -11.29
C THR A 555 16.92 -15.57 -11.77
N ARG A 556 16.02 -14.72 -11.21
CA ARG A 556 14.65 -14.56 -11.72
C ARG A 556 14.64 -14.02 -13.15
N GLU A 557 15.46 -13.02 -13.47
CA GLU A 557 15.63 -12.50 -14.82
C GLU A 557 16.11 -13.59 -15.80
N TRP A 558 17.07 -14.41 -15.38
CA TRP A 558 17.52 -15.55 -16.17
C TRP A 558 16.37 -16.54 -16.42
N ILE A 559 15.59 -16.87 -15.40
CA ILE A 559 14.44 -17.79 -15.51
C ILE A 559 13.43 -17.25 -16.51
N ARG A 560 12.98 -16.00 -16.35
CA ARG A 560 12.03 -15.33 -17.26
C ARG A 560 12.50 -15.40 -18.72
N THR A 561 13.79 -15.18 -18.95
CA THR A 561 14.39 -15.17 -20.29
C THR A 561 14.54 -16.56 -20.89
N ASN A 562 14.91 -17.56 -20.09
CA ASN A 562 15.36 -18.86 -20.59
C ASN A 562 14.32 -19.97 -20.49
N VAL A 563 13.31 -19.81 -19.63
CA VAL A 563 12.32 -20.86 -19.35
C VAL A 563 11.07 -20.72 -20.21
N ALA A 564 10.69 -19.49 -20.57
CA ALA A 564 9.53 -19.20 -21.43
C ALA A 564 9.52 -20.01 -22.74
N LYS A 565 10.72 -20.25 -23.31
CA LYS A 565 10.90 -21.01 -24.57
C LYS A 565 10.33 -22.43 -24.52
N TRP A 566 10.23 -23.04 -23.34
CA TRP A 566 9.74 -24.40 -23.15
C TRP A 566 8.21 -24.49 -23.22
N PHE A 567 7.51 -23.40 -22.89
CA PHE A 567 6.04 -23.33 -22.91
C PHE A 567 5.47 -22.72 -24.19
N ALA A 568 6.35 -22.22 -25.08
CA ALA A 568 5.99 -21.69 -26.39
C ALA A 568 6.03 -22.75 -27.52
N GLN A 569 6.54 -23.94 -27.23
CA GLN A 569 6.70 -25.08 -28.13
C GLN A 569 5.71 -26.17 -27.78
#